data_AF-A0AA35R6E4-F1
#
_entry.id   AF-A0AA35R6E4-F1
#
_cell.length_a   1.000
_cell.length_b   1.000
_cell.length_c   1.000
_cell.angle_alpha   90.00
_cell.angle_beta   90.00
_cell.angle_gamma   90.00
#
_symmetry.space_group_name_H-M   'P 1'
#
loop_
_entity.id
_entity.type
_entity.pdbx_description
1 polymer ?
#
loop_
_entity_poly.entity_id
_entity_poly.type
_entity_poly.pdbx_seq_one_letter_code
_entity_poly.pdbx_strand_id
1 'polypeptide(L)'
;MLRVSSRSAVVRSLLSGIRRQSTKDATVEDWTINPLELGEENVSHMYCVPSGDVKTVFPTSLPSQFSTQTTSIGEMCWILRRQSYQMMQELKSFDATQPHNFRYLLYGADGSGKTICLHQVLHYCVKAGWLVVFVPGVFSWTHSDRELRPSTRVPGTFDQPDTATAWLKAFRTLNSHFTSQVLCSV
;
A
#
# COMPACT_ATOMS: atom_id res chain seq x y z
N MET A 1 18.34 -49.88 -15.62
CA MET A 1 16.97 -49.54 -16.03
C MET A 1 16.05 -49.78 -14.83
N LEU A 2 15.86 -48.77 -13.97
CA LEU A 2 14.83 -48.78 -12.92
C LEU A 2 14.19 -47.39 -12.88
N ARG A 3 12.90 -47.37 -13.17
CA ARG A 3 12.10 -46.21 -13.54
C ARG A 3 11.54 -45.55 -12.27
N VAL A 4 11.97 -44.32 -12.01
CA VAL A 4 11.39 -43.45 -10.98
C VAL A 4 9.95 -43.14 -11.36
N SER A 5 8.98 -43.61 -10.57
CA SER A 5 7.56 -43.37 -10.79
C SER A 5 6.96 -42.56 -9.64
N SER A 6 6.54 -41.34 -9.99
CA SER A 6 5.39 -40.59 -9.49
C SER A 6 5.14 -40.53 -7.96
N ARG A 7 5.67 -39.48 -7.32
CA ARG A 7 5.20 -38.98 -6.00
C ARG A 7 4.36 -37.69 -6.09
N SER A 8 3.77 -37.38 -7.26
CA SER A 8 3.04 -36.11 -7.46
C SER A 8 1.53 -36.18 -7.23
N ALA A 9 0.94 -37.37 -7.11
CA ALA A 9 -0.51 -37.53 -6.99
C ALA A 9 -1.03 -37.39 -5.54
N VAL A 10 -0.27 -37.87 -4.54
CA VAL A 10 -0.74 -37.90 -3.15
C VAL A 10 -0.74 -36.51 -2.51
N VAL A 11 0.23 -35.66 -2.85
CA VAL A 11 0.33 -34.29 -2.30
C VAL A 11 -0.78 -33.38 -2.85
N ARG A 12 -1.26 -33.61 -4.08
CA ARG A 12 -2.39 -32.85 -4.64
C ARG A 12 -3.73 -33.23 -4.02
N SER A 13 -3.89 -34.48 -3.58
CA SER A 13 -5.10 -34.94 -2.88
C SER A 13 -5.27 -34.25 -1.52
N LEU A 14 -4.18 -34.10 -0.76
CA LEU A 14 -4.20 -33.47 0.56
C LEU A 14 -4.53 -31.97 0.53
N LEU A 15 -4.21 -31.26 -0.55
CA LEU A 15 -4.56 -29.83 -0.72
C LEU A 15 -5.99 -29.61 -1.21
N SER A 16 -6.66 -30.64 -1.73
CA SER A 16 -8.07 -30.57 -2.15
C SER A 16 -9.07 -30.70 -0.99
N GLY A 17 -8.60 -31.11 0.19
CA GLY A 17 -9.41 -31.33 1.40
C GLY A 17 -9.68 -30.08 2.23
N ILE A 18 -8.97 -28.96 2.00
CA ILE A 18 -9.25 -27.68 2.67
C ILE A 18 -10.30 -26.91 1.85
N ARG A 19 -11.44 -27.55 1.59
CA ARG A 19 -12.62 -26.87 1.11
C ARG A 19 -13.19 -26.15 2.32
N ARG A 20 -13.01 -24.82 2.40
CA ARG A 20 -13.70 -23.95 3.37
C ARG A 20 -15.18 -24.35 3.35
N GLN A 21 -15.63 -25.05 4.38
CA GLN A 21 -17.05 -25.13 4.68
C GLN A 21 -17.43 -23.69 5.04
N SER A 22 -18.10 -23.02 4.10
CA SER A 22 -18.83 -21.79 4.36
C SER A 22 -19.97 -22.15 5.31
N THR A 23 -19.67 -22.24 6.60
CA THR A 23 -20.67 -22.17 7.66
C THR A 23 -21.26 -20.77 7.59
N LYS A 24 -22.40 -20.66 6.92
CA LYS A 24 -23.37 -19.60 7.16
C LYS A 24 -23.79 -19.74 8.63
N ASP A 25 -23.95 -18.62 9.33
CA ASP A 25 -24.38 -18.50 10.75
C ASP A 25 -23.28 -18.18 11.78
N ALA A 26 -22.41 -17.24 11.42
CA ALA A 26 -22.09 -16.14 12.33
C ALA A 26 -22.42 -14.86 11.57
N THR A 27 -23.03 -13.86 12.20
CA THR A 27 -22.94 -12.49 11.69
C THR A 27 -21.46 -12.14 11.70
N VAL A 28 -20.77 -12.43 10.59
CA VAL A 28 -19.38 -12.03 10.37
C VAL A 28 -19.46 -10.52 10.39
N GLU A 29 -19.07 -9.92 11.52
CA GLU A 29 -18.85 -8.48 11.57
C GLU A 29 -17.93 -8.17 10.39
N ASP A 30 -18.46 -7.41 9.44
CA ASP A 30 -17.72 -7.05 8.26
C ASP A 30 -16.61 -6.11 8.75
N TRP A 31 -15.41 -6.65 8.97
CA TRP A 31 -14.22 -5.90 9.43
C TRP A 31 -13.77 -4.84 8.41
N THR A 32 -14.54 -4.65 7.33
CA THR A 32 -14.38 -3.67 6.28
C THR A 32 -14.86 -2.31 6.77
N ILE A 33 -13.97 -1.57 7.44
CA ILE A 33 -14.25 -0.23 7.94
C ILE A 33 -13.69 0.80 6.97
N ASN A 34 -14.50 1.81 6.63
CA ASN A 34 -14.04 2.96 5.86
C ASN A 34 -13.00 3.74 6.70
N PRO A 35 -11.81 4.06 6.15
CA PRO A 35 -10.78 4.74 6.92
C PRO A 35 -11.19 6.15 7.39
N LEU A 36 -12.20 6.75 6.77
CA LEU A 36 -12.75 8.04 7.16
C LEU A 36 -13.51 7.99 8.50
N GLU A 37 -14.16 6.86 8.76
CA GLU A 37 -15.02 6.62 9.94
C GLU A 37 -14.25 6.06 11.14
N LEU A 38 -12.94 5.82 11.00
CA LEU A 38 -12.11 5.32 12.10
C LEU A 38 -12.14 6.30 13.28
N GLY A 39 -12.56 5.77 14.44
CA GLY A 39 -12.54 6.41 15.75
C GLY A 39 -11.38 5.93 16.63
N GLU A 40 -11.29 6.48 17.84
CA GLU A 40 -10.25 6.12 18.81
C GLU A 40 -10.48 4.69 19.35
N GLU A 41 -11.74 4.26 19.41
CA GLU A 41 -12.15 2.92 19.77
C GLU A 41 -11.63 1.84 18.81
N ASN A 42 -11.32 2.19 17.56
CA ASN A 42 -10.76 1.26 16.59
C ASN A 42 -9.24 1.10 16.73
N VAL A 43 -8.58 1.94 17.55
CA VAL A 43 -7.15 1.81 17.80
C VAL A 43 -6.88 0.45 18.45
N SER A 44 -5.83 -0.23 17.96
CA SER A 44 -5.49 -1.60 18.35
C SER A 44 -6.46 -2.69 17.86
N HIS A 45 -7.51 -2.36 17.12
CA HIS A 45 -8.35 -3.32 16.41
C HIS A 45 -7.88 -3.56 14.98
N MET A 46 -8.17 -4.75 14.46
CA MET A 46 -7.89 -5.11 13.07
C MET A 46 -9.02 -4.64 12.17
N TYR A 47 -8.68 -4.08 11.02
CA TYR A 47 -9.63 -3.81 9.95
C TYR A 47 -9.07 -4.31 8.62
N CYS A 48 -9.97 -4.61 7.71
CA CYS A 48 -9.65 -5.12 6.38
C CYS A 48 -9.88 -4.04 5.34
N VAL A 49 -8.93 -3.94 4.41
CA VAL A 49 -8.98 -3.01 3.28
C VAL A 49 -9.73 -3.70 2.13
N PRO A 50 -10.75 -3.04 1.53
CA PRO A 50 -11.45 -3.59 0.37
C PRO A 50 -10.49 -3.94 -0.76
N SER A 51 -10.70 -5.09 -1.41
CA SER A 51 -9.82 -5.58 -2.48
C SER A 51 -9.70 -4.62 -3.69
N GLY A 52 -10.72 -3.78 -3.93
CA GLY A 52 -10.67 -2.71 -4.94
C GLY A 52 -9.67 -1.61 -4.59
N ASP A 53 -9.57 -1.25 -3.30
CA ASP A 53 -8.63 -0.24 -2.82
C ASP A 53 -7.20 -0.78 -2.86
N VAL A 54 -7.00 -2.07 -2.59
CA VAL A 54 -5.65 -2.65 -2.60
C VAL A 54 -4.97 -2.49 -3.94
N LYS A 55 -5.69 -2.74 -5.04
CA LYS A 55 -5.13 -2.63 -6.40
C LYS A 55 -4.87 -1.19 -6.84
N THR A 56 -5.71 -0.26 -6.38
CA THR A 56 -5.63 1.16 -6.77
C THR A 56 -4.58 1.90 -5.96
N VAL A 57 -4.56 1.68 -4.64
CA VAL A 57 -3.68 2.36 -3.69
C VAL A 57 -2.30 1.71 -3.62
N PHE A 58 -2.23 0.37 -3.72
CA PHE A 58 -1.03 -0.39 -3.42
C PHE A 58 -0.56 -1.34 -4.54
N PRO A 59 -0.31 -0.86 -5.78
CA PRO A 59 0.07 -1.74 -6.87
C PRO A 59 1.45 -2.40 -6.69
N THR A 60 2.43 -1.70 -6.10
CA THR A 60 3.83 -2.19 -5.93
C THR A 60 4.51 -1.69 -4.65
N SER A 61 3.77 -1.06 -3.75
CA SER A 61 4.35 -0.33 -2.61
C SER A 61 4.45 -1.14 -1.31
N LEU A 62 3.73 -2.27 -1.22
CA LEU A 62 3.68 -3.03 0.04
C LEU A 62 5.02 -3.72 0.33
N PRO A 63 5.41 -3.81 1.62
CA PRO A 63 6.53 -4.63 2.03
C PRO A 63 6.37 -6.07 1.52
N SER A 64 7.44 -6.67 1.02
CA SER A 64 7.42 -8.00 0.39
C SER A 64 6.78 -9.07 1.27
N GLN A 65 7.18 -9.13 2.54
CA GLN A 65 6.63 -10.08 3.52
C GLN A 65 5.13 -9.89 3.72
N PHE A 66 4.68 -8.64 3.79
CA PHE A 66 3.26 -8.32 3.95
C PHE A 66 2.47 -8.66 2.69
N SER A 67 3.01 -8.38 1.50
CA SER A 67 2.41 -8.76 0.23
C SER A 67 2.24 -10.29 0.10
N THR A 68 3.24 -11.07 0.52
CA THR A 68 3.12 -12.55 0.56
C THR A 68 2.04 -13.01 1.53
N GLN A 69 1.94 -12.38 2.71
CA GLN A 69 0.88 -12.68 3.68
C GLN A 69 -0.51 -12.36 3.11
N THR A 70 -0.71 -11.17 2.56
CA THR A 70 -1.96 -10.76 1.92
C THR A 70 -2.35 -11.70 0.79
N THR A 71 -1.38 -12.13 -0.03
CA THR A 71 -1.62 -13.09 -1.13
C THR A 71 -2.05 -14.46 -0.60
N SER A 72 -1.49 -14.89 0.53
CA SER A 72 -1.78 -16.20 1.14
C SER A 72 -3.14 -16.23 1.85
N ILE A 73 -3.49 -15.12 2.52
CA ILE A 73 -4.76 -14.96 3.23
C ILE A 73 -5.90 -14.68 2.25
N GLY A 74 -5.60 -13.97 1.15
CA GLY A 74 -6.58 -13.48 0.17
C GLY A 74 -7.19 -12.13 0.53
N GLU A 75 -6.88 -11.61 1.72
CA GLU A 75 -7.40 -10.36 2.27
C GLU A 75 -6.26 -9.53 2.84
N MET A 76 -6.37 -8.20 2.72
CA MET A 76 -5.41 -7.26 3.29
C MET A 76 -5.99 -6.69 4.58
N CYS A 77 -5.55 -7.22 5.71
CA CYS A 77 -5.98 -6.73 7.02
C CYS A 77 -4.78 -6.31 7.86
N TRP A 78 -4.95 -5.25 8.64
CA TRP A 78 -3.91 -4.72 9.51
C TRP A 78 -4.52 -4.09 10.77
N ILE A 79 -3.69 -3.96 11.81
CA ILE A 79 -4.10 -3.36 13.08
C ILE A 79 -3.97 -1.85 12.99
N LEU A 80 -5.02 -1.10 13.30
CA LEU A 80 -4.94 0.35 13.39
C LEU A 80 -4.03 0.74 14.54
N ARG A 81 -2.97 1.49 14.24
CA ARG A 81 -1.99 1.92 15.23
C ARG A 81 -2.29 3.33 15.71
N ARG A 82 -1.95 3.59 16.97
CA ARG A 82 -2.16 4.92 17.57
C ARG A 82 -1.45 6.03 16.79
N GLN A 83 -0.23 5.78 16.31
CA GLN A 83 0.56 6.78 15.61
C GLN A 83 -0.05 7.15 14.25
N SER A 84 -0.55 6.16 13.50
CA SER A 84 -1.22 6.44 12.22
C SER A 84 -2.56 7.13 12.46
N TYR A 85 -3.31 6.75 13.48
CA TYR A 85 -4.55 7.41 13.87
C TYR A 85 -4.35 8.90 14.23
N GLN A 86 -3.35 9.22 15.06
CA GLN A 86 -3.02 10.60 15.41
C GLN A 86 -2.71 11.46 14.18
N MET A 87 -1.90 10.94 13.24
CA MET A 87 -1.62 11.62 11.98
C MET A 87 -2.89 11.83 11.14
N MET A 88 -3.80 10.85 11.09
CA MET A 88 -5.07 11.01 10.39
C MET A 88 -5.95 12.10 11.03
N GLN A 89 -6.00 12.17 12.37
CA GLN A 89 -6.75 13.22 13.07
C GLN A 89 -6.19 14.62 12.79
N GLU A 90 -4.88 14.77 12.76
CA GLU A 90 -4.23 16.05 12.41
C GLU A 90 -4.49 16.43 10.95
N LEU A 91 -4.53 15.46 10.03
CA LEU A 91 -4.92 15.70 8.64
C LEU A 91 -6.41 16.04 8.51
N LYS A 92 -7.28 15.52 9.38
CA LYS A 92 -8.72 15.86 9.44
C LYS A 92 -8.94 17.30 9.88
N SER A 93 -8.15 17.80 10.82
CA SER A 93 -8.27 19.18 11.33
C SER A 93 -7.57 20.23 10.47
N PHE A 94 -6.95 19.82 9.36
CA PHE A 94 -6.26 20.72 8.46
C PHE A 94 -7.24 21.72 7.81
N ASP A 95 -6.96 23.01 7.99
CA ASP A 95 -7.65 24.09 7.31
C ASP A 95 -6.71 24.76 6.29
N ALA A 96 -7.17 24.89 5.04
CA ALA A 96 -6.39 25.45 3.94
C ALA A 96 -6.14 26.96 4.09
N THR A 97 -6.85 27.63 4.99
CA THR A 97 -6.72 29.08 5.24
C THR A 97 -5.47 29.45 6.03
N GLN A 98 -4.88 28.51 6.76
CA GLN A 98 -3.70 28.73 7.59
C GLN A 98 -2.47 28.07 6.97
N PRO A 99 -1.30 28.73 7.00
CA PRO A 99 -0.06 28.14 6.52
C PRO A 99 0.41 27.05 7.50
N HIS A 100 -0.09 25.82 7.34
CA HIS A 100 0.40 24.67 8.09
C HIS A 100 1.57 24.01 7.35
N ASN A 101 2.72 23.88 8.02
CA ASN A 101 3.88 23.15 7.51
C ASN A 101 4.01 21.83 8.30
N PHE A 102 3.16 20.86 8.01
CA PHE A 102 3.21 19.56 8.66
C PHE A 102 4.38 18.72 8.12
N ARG A 103 5.28 18.31 9.01
CA ARG A 103 6.41 17.43 8.69
C ARG A 103 6.46 16.32 9.72
N TYR A 104 6.12 15.11 9.29
CA TYR A 104 6.12 13.92 10.14
C TYR A 104 7.34 13.05 9.88
N LEU A 105 7.94 12.55 10.95
CA LEU A 105 9.00 11.55 10.89
C LEU A 105 8.58 10.31 11.68
N LEU A 106 8.37 9.20 10.97
CA LEU A 106 8.12 7.90 11.59
C LEU A 106 9.46 7.22 11.90
N TYR A 107 9.84 7.18 13.18
CA TYR A 107 11.08 6.56 13.66
C TYR A 107 10.80 5.42 14.66
N GLY A 108 11.79 4.57 14.90
CA GLY A 108 11.70 3.43 15.83
C GLY A 108 12.53 2.24 15.38
N ALA A 109 12.54 1.16 16.18
CA ALA A 109 13.30 -0.05 15.92
C ALA A 109 12.95 -0.72 14.58
N ASP A 110 13.88 -1.52 14.04
CA ASP A 110 13.65 -2.27 12.81
C ASP A 110 12.55 -3.30 12.98
N GLY A 111 11.75 -3.48 11.92
CA GLY A 111 10.55 -4.33 11.99
C GLY A 111 9.41 -3.76 12.84
N SER A 112 9.54 -2.55 13.41
CA SER A 112 8.48 -1.99 14.26
C SER A 112 7.18 -1.68 13.52
N GLY A 113 7.14 -1.71 12.17
CA GLY A 113 5.92 -1.48 11.37
C GLY A 113 5.73 -0.04 10.88
N LYS A 114 6.78 0.78 10.90
CA LYS A 114 6.78 2.19 10.42
C LYS A 114 6.16 2.32 9.02
N THR A 115 6.57 1.44 8.10
CA THR A 115 6.07 1.42 6.72
C THR A 115 4.57 1.14 6.66
N ILE A 116 4.05 0.24 7.51
CA ILE A 116 2.61 -0.06 7.56
C ILE A 116 1.83 1.14 8.12
N CYS A 117 2.34 1.82 9.15
CA CYS A 117 1.73 3.07 9.65
C CYS A 117 1.61 4.12 8.52
N LEU A 118 2.66 4.29 7.71
CA LEU A 118 2.63 5.20 6.56
C LEU A 118 1.57 4.79 5.52
N HIS A 119 1.44 3.49 5.24
CA HIS A 119 0.44 2.98 4.31
C HIS A 119 -1.00 3.15 4.82
N GLN A 120 -1.21 3.10 6.14
CA GLN A 120 -2.51 3.40 6.75
C GLN A 120 -2.91 4.86 6.51
N VAL A 121 -1.98 5.80 6.75
CA VAL A 121 -2.20 7.22 6.45
C VAL A 121 -2.42 7.44 4.95
N LEU A 122 -1.67 6.72 4.11
CA LEU A 122 -1.84 6.76 2.64
C LEU A 122 -3.25 6.37 2.21
N HIS A 123 -3.77 5.24 2.74
CA HIS A 123 -5.12 4.75 2.45
C HIS A 123 -6.18 5.78 2.86
N TYR A 124 -6.00 6.39 4.05
CA TYR A 124 -6.85 7.47 4.52
C TYR A 124 -6.82 8.68 3.56
N CYS A 125 -5.64 9.15 3.14
CA CYS A 125 -5.51 10.31 2.25
C CYS A 125 -6.18 10.08 0.89
N VAL A 126 -6.02 8.89 0.30
CA VAL A 126 -6.68 8.56 -0.97
C VAL A 126 -8.19 8.56 -0.81
N LYS A 127 -8.72 8.01 0.29
CA LYS A 127 -10.17 8.02 0.57
C LYS A 127 -10.73 9.40 0.90
N ALA A 128 -9.94 10.24 1.55
CA ALA A 128 -10.30 11.63 1.82
C ALA A 128 -10.25 12.51 0.55
N GLY A 129 -9.82 11.97 -0.60
CA GLY A 129 -9.74 12.72 -1.84
C GLY A 129 -8.55 13.69 -1.89
N TRP A 130 -7.42 13.33 -1.27
CA TRP A 130 -6.21 14.13 -1.36
C TRP A 130 -5.42 13.77 -2.62
N LEU A 131 -4.66 14.72 -3.16
CA LEU A 131 -3.65 14.43 -4.17
C LEU A 131 -2.42 13.82 -3.48
N VAL A 132 -2.13 12.56 -3.77
CA VAL A 132 -1.11 11.80 -3.03
C VAL A 132 0.13 11.56 -3.90
N VAL A 133 1.28 12.03 -3.42
CA VAL A 133 2.59 11.77 -4.02
C VAL A 133 3.34 10.79 -3.13
N PHE A 134 3.37 9.51 -3.53
CA PHE A 134 3.98 8.46 -2.74
C PHE A 134 5.25 7.92 -3.38
N VAL A 135 6.30 7.76 -2.56
CA VAL A 135 7.58 7.17 -2.96
C VAL A 135 7.79 5.88 -2.15
N PRO A 136 7.75 4.68 -2.78
CA PRO A 136 7.80 3.41 -2.07
C PRO A 136 9.12 3.14 -1.37
N GLY A 137 10.24 3.62 -1.93
CA GLY A 137 11.54 3.46 -1.31
C GLY A 137 12.65 4.19 -2.06
N VAL A 138 13.30 5.13 -1.36
CA VAL A 138 14.39 5.95 -1.90
C VAL A 138 15.63 5.11 -2.24
N PHE A 139 15.81 3.97 -1.56
CA PHE A 139 16.88 3.03 -1.87
C PHE A 139 16.79 2.48 -3.31
N SER A 140 15.59 2.28 -3.85
CA SER A 140 15.42 1.80 -5.22
C SER A 140 15.84 2.84 -6.29
N TRP A 141 15.88 4.12 -5.92
CA TRP A 141 16.31 5.21 -6.79
C TRP A 141 17.83 5.41 -6.71
N THR A 142 18.38 5.33 -5.50
CA THR A 142 19.82 5.57 -5.26
C THR A 142 20.71 4.38 -5.61
N HIS A 143 20.24 3.15 -5.37
CA HIS A 143 20.98 1.91 -5.61
C HIS A 143 20.38 1.10 -6.77
N SER A 144 19.81 1.81 -7.76
CA SER A 144 19.25 1.14 -8.93
C SER A 144 20.39 0.65 -9.82
N ASP A 145 20.38 -0.64 -10.16
CA ASP A 145 21.30 -1.23 -11.14
C ASP A 145 20.95 -0.87 -12.60
N ARG A 146 20.07 0.13 -12.80
CA ARG A 146 19.53 0.52 -14.10
C ARG A 146 20.37 1.60 -14.76
N GLU A 147 20.20 1.72 -16.07
CA GLU A 147 20.94 2.68 -16.91
C GLU A 147 20.72 4.13 -16.44
N LEU A 148 21.81 4.78 -16.04
CA LEU A 148 21.86 6.22 -15.78
C LEU A 148 22.19 6.94 -17.07
N ARG A 149 21.35 7.91 -17.46
CA ARG A 149 21.61 8.74 -18.65
C ARG A 149 21.99 10.15 -18.22
N PRO A 150 22.99 10.79 -18.84
CA PRO A 150 23.28 12.19 -18.55
C PRO A 150 22.08 13.05 -18.92
N SER A 151 21.68 13.95 -18.02
CA SER A 151 20.53 14.81 -18.26
C SER A 151 20.84 15.83 -19.35
N THR A 152 19.93 15.95 -20.32
CA THR A 152 20.02 16.99 -21.36
C THR A 152 19.55 18.35 -20.83
N ARG A 153 18.75 18.36 -19.75
CA ARG A 153 18.10 19.58 -19.24
C ARG A 153 18.93 20.28 -18.16
N VAL A 154 19.55 19.51 -17.27
CA VAL A 154 20.35 20.05 -16.17
C VAL A 154 21.79 19.54 -16.29
N PRO A 155 22.77 20.42 -16.54
CA PRO A 155 24.15 19.99 -16.69
C PRO A 155 24.67 19.43 -15.35
N GLY A 156 25.37 18.30 -15.40
CA GLY A 156 25.96 17.67 -14.23
C GLY A 156 25.03 16.73 -13.45
N THR A 157 23.81 16.49 -13.92
CA THR A 157 22.89 15.50 -13.32
C THR A 157 22.68 14.29 -14.22
N PHE A 158 22.22 13.20 -13.62
CA PHE A 158 21.85 11.96 -14.32
C PHE A 158 20.36 11.68 -14.13
N ASP A 159 19.72 11.23 -15.19
CA ASP A 159 18.32 10.86 -15.25
C ASP A 159 18.16 9.33 -15.25
N GLN A 160 17.12 8.85 -14.57
CA GLN A 160 16.70 7.45 -14.54
C GLN A 160 15.33 7.28 -15.21
N PRO A 161 15.28 7.15 -16.55
CA PRO A 161 14.01 7.14 -17.27
C PRO A 161 13.12 5.94 -16.91
N ASP A 162 13.71 4.76 -16.67
CA ASP A 162 12.94 3.55 -16.36
C ASP A 162 12.25 3.63 -15.01
N THR A 163 12.98 4.08 -13.99
CA THR A 163 12.46 4.26 -12.63
C THR A 163 11.42 5.38 -12.61
N ALA A 164 11.68 6.49 -13.29
CA ALA A 164 10.74 7.59 -13.43
C ALA A 164 9.44 7.13 -14.12
N THR A 165 9.53 6.38 -15.21
CA THR A 165 8.37 5.88 -15.94
C THR A 165 7.55 4.90 -15.08
N ALA A 166 8.20 3.99 -14.37
CA ALA A 166 7.53 3.05 -13.47
C ALA A 166 6.80 3.79 -12.34
N TRP A 167 7.44 4.79 -11.74
CA TRP A 167 6.86 5.61 -10.69
C TRP A 167 5.68 6.46 -11.20
N LEU A 168 5.82 7.11 -12.35
CA LEU A 168 4.74 7.91 -12.96
C LEU A 168 3.51 7.06 -13.31
N LYS A 169 3.70 5.81 -13.75
CA LYS A 169 2.60 4.87 -13.95
C LYS A 169 1.88 4.58 -12.63
N ALA A 170 2.61 4.33 -11.54
CA ALA A 170 2.02 4.12 -10.23
C ALA A 170 1.29 5.36 -9.71
N PHE A 171 1.90 6.54 -9.88
CA PHE A 171 1.30 7.84 -9.51
C PHE A 171 -0.01 8.10 -10.27
N ARG A 172 -0.04 7.80 -11.58
CA ARG A 172 -1.25 7.91 -12.41
C ARG A 172 -2.36 6.99 -11.93
N THR A 173 -2.03 5.75 -11.59
CA THR A 173 -3.01 4.78 -11.07
C THR A 173 -3.60 5.25 -9.73
N LEU A 174 -2.73 5.72 -8.83
CA LEU A 174 -3.11 6.21 -7.50
C LEU A 174 -4.06 7.41 -7.58
N ASN A 175 -3.75 8.37 -8.47
CA ASN A 175 -4.48 9.63 -8.60
C ASN A 175 -5.42 9.65 -9.82
N SER A 176 -5.94 8.48 -10.23
CA SER A 176 -6.79 8.35 -11.42
C SER A 176 -7.94 9.36 -11.45
N HIS A 177 -8.53 9.67 -10.28
CA HIS A 177 -9.59 10.66 -10.12
C HIS A 177 -9.18 12.11 -10.48
N PHE A 178 -7.91 12.50 -10.26
CA PHE A 178 -7.42 13.86 -10.52
C PHE A 178 -6.83 14.06 -11.91
N THR A 179 -6.47 12.97 -12.59
CA THR A 179 -5.73 13.06 -13.86
C THR A 179 -6.47 13.79 -14.98
N SER A 180 -7.81 13.77 -15.00
CA SER A 180 -8.60 14.52 -15.97
C SER A 180 -8.52 16.04 -15.75
N GLN A 181 -8.40 16.49 -14.50
CA GLN A 181 -8.41 17.91 -14.15
C GLN A 181 -7.02 18.54 -14.28
N VAL A 182 -5.97 17.83 -13.86
CA VAL A 182 -4.61 18.36 -13.83
C VAL A 182 -3.97 18.44 -15.23
N LEU A 183 -4.34 17.54 -16.15
CA LEU A 183 -3.76 17.47 -17.50
C LEU A 183 -4.37 18.45 -18.52
N CYS A 184 -5.46 19.16 -18.19
CA CYS A 184 -6.13 20.09 -19.11
C CYS A 184 -5.55 21.52 -19.12
N SER A 185 -4.39 21.77 -18.50
CA SER A 185 -3.82 23.12 -18.35
C SER A 185 -2.44 23.33 -18.99
N VAL A 186 -2.08 22.50 -19.96
CA VAL A 186 -0.84 22.67 -20.76
C VAL A 186 -1.16 22.72 -22.24
#